data_AF-A0AAU9Q3P2-F1
#
_entry.id   AF-A0AAU9Q3P2-F1
#
_cell.length_a   1.000
_cell.length_b   1.000
_cell.length_c   1.000
_cell.angle_alpha   90.00
_cell.angle_beta   90.00
_cell.angle_gamma   90.00
#
_symmetry.space_group_name_H-M   'P 1'
#
loop_
_entity.id
_entity.type
_entity.pdbx_description
1 polymer ?
#
loop_
_entity_poly.entity_id
_entity_poly.type
_entity_poly.pdbx_seq_one_letter_code
_entity_poly.pdbx_strand_id
1 'polypeptide(L)'
;MQFERAHFADALKHFRKKSKYSQDALAELLSSAHRVFSSLNQATLSQWERGRIEPTLLRRLGIAHFFQQPYHYDEQELKSVKKALQHPVNFQNLSTVYDYEITHRSHVAFEKLDEDDKQLICESHHRQNGSAVTDTLDALHLTQPKVFCFYYKKMLVGYILYEQKQNAIYLVSVVFLTKTIRTALLSHIAEISKGLTVYFPIRDHSLNQFMEDCFLEKCCYSHSVTFYAGTSEQFFENPMILSVMQGFQDFRLVRYEQVTKKQS
;
A
#
# COMPACT_ATOMS: atom_id res chain seq x y z
N MET A 1 11.39 -16.32 -16.22
CA MET A 1 11.41 -15.01 -16.91
C MET A 1 11.53 -13.94 -15.85
N GLN A 2 12.44 -12.99 -16.00
CA GLN A 2 12.72 -11.97 -14.98
C GLN A 2 12.60 -10.59 -15.60
N PHE A 3 12.14 -9.61 -14.83
CA PHE A 3 12.17 -8.22 -15.27
C PHE A 3 13.56 -7.64 -15.01
N GLU A 4 14.23 -7.31 -16.08
CA GLU A 4 15.51 -6.58 -16.11
C GLU A 4 15.61 -5.86 -17.46
N ARG A 5 16.52 -4.90 -17.58
CA ARG A 5 16.64 -4.06 -18.78
C ARG A 5 16.80 -4.86 -20.08
N ALA A 6 17.72 -5.82 -20.11
CA ALA A 6 18.08 -6.57 -21.31
C ALA A 6 16.94 -7.45 -21.84
N HIS A 7 16.13 -8.03 -20.95
CA HIS A 7 15.06 -8.96 -21.30
C HIS A 7 13.66 -8.39 -21.04
N PHE A 8 13.54 -7.06 -20.90
CA PHE A 8 12.29 -6.41 -20.51
C PHE A 8 11.13 -6.73 -21.48
N ALA A 9 11.38 -6.67 -22.79
CA ALA A 9 10.36 -6.91 -23.82
C ALA A 9 9.77 -8.32 -23.71
N ASP A 10 10.64 -9.32 -23.53
CA ASP A 10 10.24 -10.72 -23.39
C ASP A 10 9.53 -10.98 -22.05
N ALA A 11 10.00 -10.34 -20.97
CA ALA A 11 9.35 -10.40 -19.66
C ALA A 11 7.94 -9.82 -19.69
N LEU A 12 7.78 -8.61 -20.22
CA LEU A 12 6.47 -7.96 -20.38
C LEU A 12 5.51 -8.85 -21.16
N LYS A 13 5.94 -9.36 -22.32
CA LYS A 13 5.13 -10.23 -23.17
C LYS A 13 4.77 -11.55 -22.48
N HIS A 14 5.72 -12.15 -21.75
CA HIS A 14 5.51 -13.37 -21.00
C HIS A 14 4.45 -13.19 -19.90
N PHE A 15 4.62 -12.20 -19.03
CA PHE A 15 3.70 -11.97 -17.92
C PHE A 15 2.32 -11.50 -18.38
N ARG A 16 2.25 -10.64 -19.41
CA ARG A 16 0.96 -10.27 -20.03
C ARG A 16 0.20 -11.51 -20.51
N LYS A 17 0.85 -12.38 -21.28
CA LYS A 17 0.23 -13.61 -21.81
C LYS A 17 -0.14 -14.59 -20.69
N LYS A 18 0.71 -14.74 -19.68
CA LYS A 18 0.44 -15.56 -18.49
C LYS A 18 -0.83 -15.09 -17.75
N SER A 19 -1.00 -13.78 -17.62
CA SER A 19 -2.19 -13.15 -17.03
C SER A 19 -3.37 -13.00 -18.01
N LYS A 20 -3.25 -13.54 -19.24
CA LYS A 20 -4.30 -13.53 -20.28
C LYS A 20 -4.80 -12.15 -20.71
N TYR A 21 -3.98 -11.11 -20.56
CA TYR A 21 -4.34 -9.77 -21.03
C TYR A 21 -4.03 -9.59 -22.52
N SER A 22 -4.92 -8.91 -23.24
CA SER A 22 -4.56 -8.31 -24.52
C SER A 22 -3.60 -7.13 -24.28
N GLN A 23 -2.94 -6.63 -25.32
CA GLN A 23 -2.11 -5.42 -25.19
C GLN A 23 -2.96 -4.21 -24.81
N ASP A 24 -4.18 -4.14 -25.35
CA ASP A 24 -5.11 -3.06 -25.10
C ASP A 24 -5.60 -3.08 -23.65
N ALA A 25 -6.10 -4.23 -23.19
CA ALA A 25 -6.54 -4.42 -21.81
C ALA A 25 -5.43 -4.15 -20.79
N LEU A 26 -4.18 -4.56 -21.06
CA LEU A 26 -3.08 -4.24 -20.17
C LEU A 26 -2.77 -2.73 -20.13
N ALA A 27 -2.83 -2.05 -21.27
CA ALA A 27 -2.61 -0.61 -21.33
C ALA A 27 -3.69 0.15 -20.53
N GLU A 28 -4.96 -0.25 -20.67
CA GLU A 28 -6.08 0.31 -19.91
C GLU A 28 -5.90 0.08 -18.40
N LEU A 29 -5.63 -1.15 -17.98
CA LEU A 29 -5.43 -1.49 -16.57
C LEU A 29 -4.25 -0.74 -15.93
N LEU A 30 -3.13 -0.60 -16.64
CA LEU A 30 -1.99 0.17 -16.15
C LEU A 30 -2.34 1.66 -16.03
N SER A 31 -3.03 2.21 -17.03
CA SER A 31 -3.44 3.61 -17.07
C SER A 31 -4.41 3.95 -15.94
N SER A 32 -5.36 3.07 -15.63
CA SER A 32 -6.29 3.24 -14.51
C SER A 32 -5.66 2.95 -13.14
N ALA A 33 -4.58 2.15 -13.09
CA ALA A 33 -3.95 1.78 -11.82
C ALA A 33 -2.99 2.86 -11.28
N HIS A 34 -2.28 3.59 -12.15
CA HIS A 34 -1.29 4.58 -11.72
C HIS A 34 -0.94 5.65 -12.77
N ARG A 35 -0.82 6.91 -12.34
CA ARG A 35 -0.61 8.12 -13.16
C ARG A 35 0.59 8.07 -14.10
N VAL A 36 1.65 7.34 -13.76
CA VAL A 36 2.83 7.12 -14.64
C VAL A 36 2.46 6.51 -16.00
N PHE A 37 1.34 5.80 -16.06
CA PHE A 37 0.83 5.11 -17.24
C PHE A 37 -0.40 5.79 -17.87
N SER A 38 -0.80 6.98 -17.43
CA SER A 38 -2.01 7.66 -17.93
C SER A 38 -2.03 7.89 -19.45
N SER A 39 -0.85 7.99 -20.07
CA SER A 39 -0.67 8.14 -21.52
C SER A 39 -0.35 6.83 -22.25
N LEU A 40 -0.38 5.69 -21.56
CA LEU A 40 -0.08 4.39 -22.16
C LEU A 40 -1.26 3.93 -23.02
N ASN A 41 -0.96 3.50 -24.24
CA ASN A 41 -1.92 2.91 -25.17
C ASN A 41 -1.38 1.60 -25.75
N GLN A 42 -2.25 0.86 -26.44
CA GLN A 42 -1.91 -0.42 -27.07
C GLN A 42 -0.70 -0.33 -28.00
N ALA A 43 -0.59 0.74 -28.81
CA ALA A 43 0.49 0.91 -29.77
C ALA A 43 1.87 1.04 -29.09
N THR A 44 1.94 1.86 -28.03
CA THR A 44 3.15 2.05 -27.22
C THR A 44 3.55 0.73 -26.56
N LEU A 45 2.59 0.02 -25.96
CA LEU A 45 2.85 -1.27 -25.34
C LEU A 45 3.35 -2.30 -26.36
N SER A 46 2.78 -2.30 -27.58
CA SER A 46 3.27 -3.16 -28.67
C SER A 46 4.69 -2.82 -29.10
N GLN A 47 5.12 -1.56 -29.04
CA GLN A 47 6.49 -1.17 -29.36
C GLN A 47 7.46 -1.65 -28.28
N TRP A 48 7.07 -1.60 -27.00
CA TRP A 48 7.85 -2.15 -25.90
C TRP A 48 8.02 -3.67 -26.01
N GLU A 49 6.95 -4.42 -26.30
CA GLU A 49 7.02 -5.88 -26.47
C GLU A 49 7.83 -6.33 -27.69
N ARG A 50 8.05 -5.43 -28.66
CA ARG A 50 8.89 -5.70 -29.85
C ARG A 50 10.33 -5.20 -29.66
N GLY A 51 10.66 -4.60 -28.51
CA GLY A 51 11.96 -3.98 -28.27
C GLY A 51 12.26 -2.77 -29.16
N ARG A 52 11.25 -2.18 -29.81
CA ARG A 52 11.44 -1.01 -30.70
C ARG A 52 11.67 0.28 -29.94
N ILE A 53 11.05 0.40 -28.77
CA ILE A 53 11.20 1.54 -27.85
C ILE A 53 11.49 0.97 -26.48
N GLU A 54 12.53 1.50 -25.83
CA GLU A 54 12.86 1.18 -24.45
C GLU A 54 12.02 2.09 -23.50
N PRO A 55 11.18 1.53 -22.61
CA PRO A 55 10.53 2.32 -21.58
C PRO A 55 11.54 2.86 -20.57
N THR A 56 11.20 3.98 -19.93
CA THR A 56 12.00 4.53 -18.84
C THR A 56 12.11 3.52 -17.68
N LEU A 57 13.20 3.60 -16.89
CA LEU A 57 13.39 2.77 -15.70
C LEU A 57 12.14 2.78 -14.80
N LEU A 58 11.56 3.95 -14.53
CA LEU A 58 10.35 4.06 -13.71
C LEU A 58 9.17 3.26 -14.28
N ARG A 59 8.96 3.28 -15.61
CA ARG A 59 7.90 2.50 -16.25
C ARG A 59 8.19 1.00 -16.22
N ARG A 60 9.46 0.59 -16.32
CA ARG A 60 9.86 -0.81 -16.14
C ARG A 60 9.58 -1.31 -14.72
N LEU A 61 9.96 -0.52 -13.71
CA LEU A 61 9.66 -0.81 -12.30
C LEU A 61 8.15 -0.93 -12.09
N GLY A 62 7.37 0.04 -12.57
CA GLY A 62 5.93 0.02 -12.40
C GLY A 62 5.27 -1.20 -13.06
N ILE A 63 5.75 -1.64 -14.23
CA ILE A 63 5.28 -2.86 -14.88
C ILE A 63 5.65 -4.11 -14.07
N ALA A 64 6.89 -4.20 -13.57
CA ALA A 64 7.30 -5.31 -12.71
C ALA A 64 6.42 -5.40 -11.46
N HIS A 65 6.15 -4.26 -10.82
CA HIS A 65 5.26 -4.15 -9.66
C HIS A 65 3.81 -4.52 -9.99
N PHE A 66 3.27 -4.08 -11.12
CA PHE A 66 1.93 -4.46 -11.56
C PHE A 66 1.76 -5.99 -11.62
N PHE A 67 2.79 -6.69 -12.10
CA PHE A 67 2.84 -8.16 -12.13
C PHE A 67 3.35 -8.81 -10.83
N GLN A 68 3.59 -8.02 -9.78
CA GLN A 68 4.13 -8.45 -8.48
C GLN A 68 5.43 -9.26 -8.63
N GLN A 69 6.31 -8.79 -9.51
CA GLN A 69 7.61 -9.39 -9.77
C GLN A 69 8.74 -8.44 -9.37
N PRO A 70 9.87 -8.96 -8.87
CA PRO A 70 11.05 -8.15 -8.62
C PRO A 70 11.66 -7.65 -9.94
N TYR A 71 12.17 -6.43 -9.92
CA TYR A 71 13.01 -5.90 -10.99
C TYR A 71 14.50 -6.05 -10.62
N HIS A 72 15.31 -6.55 -11.55
CA HIS A 72 16.75 -6.71 -11.37
C HIS A 72 17.46 -5.56 -12.08
N TYR A 73 18.18 -4.78 -11.28
CA TYR A 73 18.92 -3.61 -11.72
C TYR A 73 20.26 -4.02 -12.31
N ASP A 74 20.65 -3.40 -13.43
CA ASP A 74 22.06 -3.35 -13.80
C ASP A 74 22.85 -2.37 -12.90
N GLU A 75 24.18 -2.39 -12.98
CA GLU A 75 25.02 -1.52 -12.13
C GLU A 75 24.74 -0.02 -12.32
N GLN A 76 24.40 0.40 -13.53
CA GLN A 76 24.14 1.80 -13.85
C GLN A 76 22.78 2.23 -13.28
N GLU A 77 21.75 1.40 -13.44
CA GLU A 77 20.44 1.62 -12.87
C GLU A 77 20.51 1.65 -11.34
N LEU A 78 21.24 0.72 -10.72
CA LEU A 78 21.41 0.67 -9.27
C LEU A 78 22.04 1.96 -8.73
N LYS A 79 23.07 2.49 -9.40
CA LYS A 79 23.67 3.79 -9.04
C LYS A 79 22.65 4.93 -9.12
N SER A 80 21.75 4.89 -10.09
CA SER A 80 20.73 5.92 -10.29
C SER A 80 19.60 5.91 -9.25
N VAL A 81 19.25 4.73 -8.72
CA VAL A 81 18.16 4.58 -7.73
C VAL A 81 18.63 4.55 -6.29
N LYS A 82 19.95 4.40 -6.04
CA LYS A 82 20.51 4.27 -4.68
C LYS A 82 20.00 5.31 -3.68
N LYS A 83 19.93 6.58 -4.09
CA LYS A 83 19.40 7.65 -3.23
C LYS A 83 17.91 7.47 -2.93
N ALA A 84 17.10 7.08 -3.92
CA ALA A 84 15.68 6.85 -3.73
C ALA A 84 15.41 5.70 -2.75
N LEU A 85 16.21 4.63 -2.82
CA LEU A 85 16.09 3.47 -1.92
C LEU A 85 16.48 3.77 -0.46
N GLN A 86 17.07 4.93 -0.17
CA GLN A 86 17.38 5.37 1.19
C GLN A 86 16.23 6.10 1.88
N HIS A 87 15.15 6.44 1.15
CA HIS A 87 13.98 7.05 1.76
C HIS A 87 13.38 6.10 2.82
N PRO A 88 13.04 6.62 4.01
CA PRO A 88 12.46 5.79 5.05
C PRO A 88 11.11 5.25 4.57
N VAL A 89 10.88 3.96 4.80
CA VAL A 89 9.57 3.35 4.65
C VAL A 89 9.13 2.87 6.02
N ASN A 90 8.04 3.44 6.51
CA ASN A 90 7.43 2.95 7.73
C ASN A 90 7.09 1.46 7.58
N PHE A 91 7.46 0.66 8.58
CA PHE A 91 7.23 -0.79 8.65
C PHE A 91 8.06 -1.68 7.71
N GLN A 92 9.12 -1.17 7.05
CA GLN A 92 9.96 -1.99 6.16
C GLN A 92 10.70 -3.13 6.89
N ASN A 93 10.94 -3.01 8.20
CA ASN A 93 11.89 -3.87 8.92
C ASN A 93 11.41 -4.35 10.29
N LEU A 94 10.15 -4.74 10.45
CA LEU A 94 9.77 -5.52 11.62
C LEU A 94 10.17 -6.99 11.41
N SER A 95 11.47 -7.23 11.31
CA SER A 95 12.04 -8.57 11.41
C SER A 95 12.13 -8.91 12.89
N THR A 96 11.15 -9.65 13.39
CA THR A 96 11.24 -10.26 14.71
C THR A 96 12.16 -11.49 14.63
N VAL A 97 12.93 -11.75 15.68
CA VAL A 97 13.77 -12.97 15.76
C VAL A 97 12.89 -14.23 15.79
N TYR A 98 11.72 -14.12 16.41
CA TYR A 98 10.73 -15.19 16.50
C TYR A 98 9.62 -14.99 15.48
N ASP A 99 9.08 -16.10 14.97
CA ASP A 99 7.85 -16.09 14.20
C ASP A 99 6.65 -16.03 15.14
N TYR A 100 5.72 -15.13 14.85
CA TYR A 100 4.51 -14.91 15.64
C TYR A 100 3.29 -15.24 14.78
N GLU A 101 2.70 -16.39 15.03
CA GLU A 101 1.45 -16.79 14.40
C GLU A 101 0.23 -16.19 15.11
N ILE A 102 -0.90 -16.12 14.41
CA ILE A 102 -2.16 -15.68 15.00
C ILE A 102 -2.84 -16.90 15.61
N THR A 103 -2.88 -16.98 16.94
CA THR A 103 -3.56 -18.07 17.67
C THR A 103 -4.99 -17.70 18.03
N HIS A 104 -5.29 -16.41 18.19
CA HIS A 104 -6.61 -15.94 18.60
C HIS A 104 -6.94 -14.58 17.97
N ARG A 105 -8.24 -14.33 17.76
CA ARG A 105 -8.79 -13.07 17.23
C ARG A 105 -9.94 -12.64 18.12
N SER A 106 -10.02 -11.34 18.39
CA SER A 106 -11.12 -10.75 19.16
C SER A 106 -11.71 -9.58 18.37
N HIS A 107 -13.03 -9.40 18.47
CA HIS A 107 -13.74 -8.27 17.88
C HIS A 107 -14.73 -7.72 18.90
N VAL A 108 -14.46 -6.52 19.40
CA VAL A 108 -15.25 -5.89 20.47
C VAL A 108 -15.41 -4.39 20.21
N ALA A 109 -16.38 -3.76 20.87
CA ALA A 109 -16.44 -2.31 20.96
C ALA A 109 -15.19 -1.81 21.72
N PHE A 110 -14.62 -0.68 21.31
CA PHE A 110 -13.39 -0.13 21.91
C PHE A 110 -13.53 0.13 23.41
N GLU A 111 -14.73 0.53 23.85
CA GLU A 111 -15.06 0.75 25.27
C GLU A 111 -15.04 -0.52 26.12
N LYS A 112 -15.22 -1.71 25.49
CA LYS A 112 -15.28 -3.02 26.16
C LYS A 112 -13.98 -3.80 26.05
N LEU A 113 -12.94 -3.19 25.49
CA LEU A 113 -11.62 -3.81 25.42
C LEU A 113 -11.00 -3.85 26.81
N ASP A 114 -10.23 -4.90 27.08
CA ASP A 114 -9.45 -4.99 28.32
C ASP A 114 -8.50 -3.78 28.44
N GLU A 115 -8.31 -3.28 29.65
CA GLU A 115 -7.57 -2.03 29.88
C GLU A 115 -6.10 -2.13 29.45
N ASP A 116 -5.46 -3.30 29.57
CA ASP A 116 -4.07 -3.48 29.13
C ASP A 116 -3.97 -3.34 27.60
N ASP A 117 -4.85 -4.01 26.86
CA ASP A 117 -4.90 -3.92 25.39
C ASP A 117 -5.29 -2.51 24.92
N LYS A 118 -6.24 -1.88 25.61
CA LYS A 118 -6.68 -0.52 25.32
C LYS A 118 -5.56 0.49 25.50
N GLN A 119 -4.78 0.37 26.57
CA GLN A 119 -3.60 1.19 26.79
C GLN A 119 -2.57 0.96 25.67
N LEU A 120 -2.26 -0.29 25.32
CA LEU A 120 -1.33 -0.62 24.24
C LEU A 120 -1.76 -0.03 22.89
N ILE A 121 -3.05 -0.05 22.58
CA ILE A 121 -3.61 0.54 21.35
C ILE A 121 -3.46 2.06 21.37
N CYS A 122 -3.83 2.72 22.47
CA CYS A 122 -3.71 4.17 22.61
C CYS A 122 -2.25 4.63 22.49
N GLU A 123 -1.31 3.96 23.16
CA GLU A 123 0.12 4.27 23.11
C GLU A 123 0.71 4.00 21.73
N SER A 124 0.33 2.90 21.09
CA SER A 124 0.77 2.56 19.73
C SER A 124 0.25 3.58 18.71
N HIS A 125 -1.01 3.99 18.82
CA HIS A 125 -1.57 5.06 17.99
C HIS A 125 -0.84 6.38 18.20
N HIS A 126 -0.61 6.78 19.46
CA HIS A 126 0.10 8.03 19.76
C HIS A 126 1.53 8.04 19.20
N ARG A 127 2.27 6.93 19.36
CA ARG A 127 3.61 6.79 18.77
C ARG A 127 3.62 6.87 17.25
N GLN A 128 2.55 6.41 16.59
CA GLN A 128 2.46 6.41 15.12
C GLN A 128 1.92 7.72 14.53
N ASN A 129 0.98 8.35 15.21
CA ASN A 129 0.21 9.48 14.69
C ASN A 129 0.57 10.82 15.36
N GLY A 130 1.33 10.79 16.46
CA GLY A 130 1.68 11.97 17.25
C GLY A 130 0.50 12.62 17.99
N SER A 131 -0.68 11.98 18.02
CA SER A 131 -1.91 12.49 18.63
C SER A 131 -2.65 11.37 19.37
N ALA A 132 -3.62 11.71 20.21
CA ALA A 132 -4.42 10.71 20.89
C ALA A 132 -5.41 10.03 19.93
N VAL A 133 -5.87 8.84 20.30
CA VAL A 133 -6.95 8.15 19.58
C VAL A 133 -8.21 9.01 19.56
N THR A 134 -8.56 9.61 20.69
CA THR A 134 -9.73 10.50 20.86
C THR A 134 -9.70 11.66 19.88
N ASP A 135 -8.56 12.33 19.71
CA ASP A 135 -8.41 13.46 18.78
C ASP A 135 -8.74 13.04 17.34
N THR A 136 -8.40 11.79 16.97
CA THR A 136 -8.68 11.26 15.63
C THR A 136 -10.15 10.89 15.48
N LEU A 137 -10.75 10.27 16.51
CA LEU A 137 -12.18 9.94 16.53
C LEU A 137 -13.04 11.21 16.45
N ASP A 138 -12.70 12.22 17.23
CA ASP A 138 -13.42 13.50 17.28
C ASP A 138 -13.34 14.25 15.94
N ALA A 139 -12.13 14.32 15.35
CA ALA A 139 -11.91 14.94 14.05
C ALA A 139 -12.69 14.27 12.91
N LEU A 140 -12.97 12.96 13.04
CA LEU A 140 -13.73 12.18 12.07
C LEU A 140 -15.22 12.00 12.46
N HIS A 141 -15.64 12.58 13.58
CA HIS A 141 -16.98 12.44 14.15
C HIS A 141 -17.42 10.98 14.32
N LEU A 142 -16.53 10.16 14.88
CA LEU A 142 -16.69 8.72 15.14
C LEU A 142 -17.03 8.49 16.61
N THR A 143 -18.13 7.81 16.90
CA THR A 143 -18.66 7.66 18.27
C THR A 143 -18.85 6.21 18.72
N GLN A 144 -18.74 5.25 17.80
CA GLN A 144 -18.91 3.82 18.07
C GLN A 144 -17.74 3.00 17.49
N PRO A 145 -16.48 3.30 17.87
CA PRO A 145 -15.33 2.57 17.35
C PRO A 145 -15.33 1.12 17.85
N LYS A 146 -14.91 0.23 16.95
CA LYS A 146 -14.68 -1.19 17.18
C LYS A 146 -13.21 -1.49 17.02
N VAL A 147 -12.76 -2.53 17.71
CA VAL A 147 -11.41 -3.05 17.58
C VAL A 147 -11.45 -4.50 17.17
N PHE A 148 -10.68 -4.81 16.14
CA PHE A 148 -10.35 -6.18 15.77
C PHE A 148 -8.89 -6.47 16.13
N CYS A 149 -8.67 -7.34 17.11
CA CYS A 149 -7.35 -7.68 17.65
C CYS A 149 -6.88 -9.04 17.15
N PHE A 150 -5.57 -9.15 16.94
CA PHE A 150 -4.85 -10.37 16.59
C PHE A 150 -3.86 -10.70 17.71
N TYR A 151 -3.89 -11.94 18.20
CA TYR A 151 -3.05 -12.38 19.31
C TYR A 151 -2.17 -13.56 18.95
N TYR A 152 -0.97 -13.58 19.53
CA TYR A 152 -0.17 -14.78 19.74
C TYR A 152 -0.23 -15.15 21.22
N LYS A 153 -0.91 -16.25 21.53
CA LYS A 153 -1.36 -16.61 22.88
C LYS A 153 -2.16 -15.45 23.48
N LYS A 154 -1.63 -14.76 24.50
CA LYS A 154 -2.25 -13.58 25.13
C LYS A 154 -1.62 -12.25 24.69
N MET A 155 -0.59 -12.29 23.84
CA MET A 155 0.11 -11.08 23.42
C MET A 155 -0.56 -10.47 22.20
N LEU A 156 -0.91 -9.19 22.26
CA LEU A 156 -1.41 -8.44 21.12
C LEU A 156 -0.30 -8.28 20.07
N VAL A 157 -0.53 -8.79 18.87
CA VAL A 157 0.46 -8.75 17.76
C VAL A 157 0.01 -7.92 16.58
N GLY A 158 -1.25 -7.48 16.57
CA GLY A 158 -1.77 -6.51 15.61
C GLY A 158 -3.22 -6.17 15.89
N TYR A 159 -3.68 -5.03 15.38
CA TYR A 159 -5.05 -4.59 15.55
C TYR A 159 -5.52 -3.63 14.45
N ILE A 160 -6.84 -3.51 14.35
CA ILE A 160 -7.56 -2.49 13.59
C ILE A 160 -8.51 -1.80 14.54
N LEU A 161 -8.33 -0.50 14.75
CA LEU A 161 -9.34 0.37 15.34
C LEU A 161 -10.09 1.04 14.19
N TYR A 162 -11.40 0.85 14.12
CA TYR A 162 -12.20 1.37 13.03
C TYR A 162 -13.64 1.66 13.45
N GLU A 163 -14.35 2.43 12.63
CA GLU A 163 -15.80 2.59 12.72
C GLU A 163 -16.42 2.47 11.33
N GLN A 164 -17.56 1.78 11.24
CA GLN A 164 -18.36 1.74 10.03
C GLN A 164 -19.55 2.68 10.18
N LYS A 165 -19.66 3.66 9.29
CA LYS A 165 -20.68 4.72 9.33
C LYS A 165 -21.08 5.10 7.90
N GLN A 166 -22.38 5.20 7.63
CA GLN A 166 -22.94 5.72 6.36
C GLN A 166 -22.30 5.12 5.08
N ASN A 167 -22.30 3.79 4.97
CA ASN A 167 -21.69 3.06 3.83
C ASN A 167 -20.18 3.28 3.64
N ALA A 168 -19.49 3.68 4.72
CA ALA A 168 -18.05 3.82 4.75
C ALA A 168 -17.46 3.12 5.97
N ILE A 169 -16.17 2.80 5.87
CA ILE A 169 -15.34 2.31 6.97
C ILE A 169 -14.15 3.24 7.16
N TYR A 170 -14.03 3.75 8.39
CA TYR A 170 -12.97 4.64 8.81
C TYR A 170 -11.94 3.86 9.60
N LEU A 171 -10.77 3.66 9.02
CA LEU A 171 -9.65 3.01 9.71
C LEU A 171 -8.91 4.06 10.52
N VAL A 172 -9.07 4.04 11.84
CA VAL A 172 -8.49 5.05 12.74
C VAL A 172 -7.03 4.72 13.04
N SER A 173 -6.77 3.44 13.30
CA SER A 173 -5.43 2.97 13.68
C SER A 173 -5.24 1.53 13.22
N VAL A 174 -4.14 1.28 12.50
CA VAL A 174 -3.79 -0.05 12.00
C VAL A 174 -2.34 -0.33 12.33
N VAL A 175 -2.11 -1.39 13.12
CA VAL A 175 -0.78 -1.76 13.62
C VAL A 175 -0.58 -3.26 13.52
N PHE A 176 0.64 -3.67 13.18
CA PHE A 176 1.02 -5.06 13.04
C PHE A 176 2.48 -5.25 13.45
N LEU A 177 2.79 -6.44 13.97
CA LEU A 177 4.14 -6.79 14.40
C LEU A 177 4.99 -7.40 13.28
N THR A 178 4.41 -8.20 12.38
CA THR A 178 5.17 -8.90 11.33
C THR A 178 4.50 -8.77 9.96
N LYS A 179 5.22 -9.13 8.89
CA LYS A 179 4.67 -9.19 7.53
C LYS A 179 3.48 -10.16 7.43
N THR A 180 3.57 -11.32 8.08
CA THR A 180 2.49 -12.32 8.10
C THR A 180 1.22 -11.75 8.73
N ILE A 181 1.37 -11.06 9.87
CA ILE A 181 0.25 -10.41 10.56
C ILE A 181 -0.32 -9.26 9.71
N ARG A 182 0.53 -8.47 9.05
CA ARG A 182 0.10 -7.44 8.11
C ARG A 182 -0.80 -8.00 7.01
N THR A 183 -0.39 -9.12 6.39
CA THR A 183 -1.19 -9.74 5.32
C THR A 183 -2.56 -10.21 5.84
N ALA A 184 -2.60 -10.82 7.03
CA ALA A 184 -3.87 -11.22 7.65
C ALA A 184 -4.77 -10.01 7.96
N LEU A 185 -4.19 -8.92 8.48
CA LEU A 185 -4.87 -7.66 8.74
C LEU A 185 -5.47 -7.05 7.48
N LEU A 186 -4.66 -6.88 6.43
CA LEU A 186 -5.13 -6.29 5.17
C LEU A 186 -6.21 -7.15 4.51
N SER A 187 -6.10 -8.47 4.59
CA SER A 187 -7.14 -9.40 4.10
C SER A 187 -8.45 -9.21 4.86
N HIS A 188 -8.39 -9.07 6.19
CA HIS A 188 -9.57 -8.81 6.99
C HIS A 188 -10.18 -7.43 6.68
N ILE A 189 -9.36 -6.39 6.51
CA ILE A 189 -9.84 -5.05 6.11
C ILE A 189 -10.57 -5.13 4.76
N ALA A 190 -10.00 -5.82 3.77
CA ALA A 190 -10.63 -6.01 2.46
C ALA A 190 -12.01 -6.70 2.59
N GLU A 191 -12.11 -7.73 3.44
CA GLU A 191 -13.37 -8.44 3.68
C GLU A 191 -14.45 -7.56 4.31
N ILE A 192 -14.12 -6.85 5.41
CA ILE A 192 -15.10 -6.01 6.12
C ILE A 192 -15.45 -4.71 5.38
N SER A 193 -14.64 -4.32 4.39
CA SER A 193 -14.84 -3.10 3.61
C SER A 193 -15.51 -3.32 2.26
N LYS A 194 -15.82 -4.56 1.88
CA LYS A 194 -16.35 -4.88 0.55
C LYS A 194 -17.59 -4.04 0.22
N GLY A 195 -17.56 -3.33 -0.92
CA GLY A 195 -18.64 -2.43 -1.35
C GLY A 195 -18.78 -1.13 -0.54
N LEU A 196 -17.85 -0.83 0.36
CA LEU A 196 -17.81 0.40 1.16
C LEU A 196 -16.74 1.36 0.65
N THR A 197 -16.91 2.64 0.96
CA THR A 197 -15.82 3.61 0.90
C THR A 197 -14.89 3.39 2.08
N VAL A 198 -13.60 3.27 1.82
CA VAL A 198 -12.54 3.10 2.82
C VAL A 198 -11.84 4.43 3.03
N TYR A 199 -11.73 4.84 4.30
CA TYR A 199 -10.90 5.95 4.73
C TYR A 199 -9.65 5.38 5.39
N PHE A 200 -8.51 5.49 4.71
CA PHE A 200 -7.25 4.86 5.10
C PHE A 200 -6.23 5.92 5.58
N PRO A 201 -5.63 5.76 6.77
CA PRO A 201 -4.64 6.70 7.30
C PRO A 201 -3.26 6.44 6.68
N ILE A 202 -2.67 7.46 6.06
CA ILE A 202 -1.35 7.43 5.43
C ILE A 202 -0.42 8.45 6.08
N ARG A 203 0.73 7.95 6.55
CA ARG A 203 1.70 8.71 7.37
C ARG A 203 3.00 9.02 6.62
N ASP A 204 3.33 8.19 5.65
CA ASP A 204 4.59 8.24 4.92
C ASP A 204 4.46 9.18 3.73
N HIS A 205 5.41 10.11 3.54
CA HIS A 205 5.34 11.10 2.45
C HIS A 205 5.40 10.47 1.05
N SER A 206 6.23 9.45 0.87
CA SER A 206 6.32 8.74 -0.39
C SER A 206 5.09 7.87 -0.66
N LEU A 207 4.47 7.32 0.39
CA LEU A 207 3.19 6.62 0.26
C LEU A 207 2.03 7.59 -0.01
N ASN A 208 2.02 8.77 0.59
CA ASN A 208 1.06 9.83 0.30
C ASN A 208 1.07 10.17 -1.19
N GLN A 209 2.23 10.51 -1.73
CA GLN A 209 2.40 10.78 -3.16
C GLN A 209 1.91 9.60 -4.00
N PHE A 210 2.24 8.37 -3.61
CA PHE A 210 1.88 7.17 -4.34
C PHE A 210 0.36 6.94 -4.39
N MET A 211 -0.35 7.18 -3.27
CA MET A 211 -1.81 7.08 -3.24
C MET A 211 -2.46 8.12 -4.18
N GLU A 212 -1.95 9.35 -4.23
CA GLU A 212 -2.43 10.36 -5.19
C GLU A 212 -2.19 9.94 -6.65
N ASP A 213 -1.03 9.32 -6.93
CA ASP A 213 -0.73 8.78 -8.25
C ASP A 213 -1.57 7.54 -8.57
N CYS A 214 -2.13 6.85 -7.58
CA CYS A 214 -3.14 5.79 -7.73
C CYS A 214 -4.58 6.34 -7.81
N PHE A 215 -4.74 7.66 -7.99
CA PHE A 215 -6.03 8.33 -8.14
C PHE A 215 -6.95 8.22 -6.91
N LEU A 216 -6.37 8.03 -5.72
CA LEU A 216 -7.11 8.15 -4.46
C LEU A 216 -7.20 9.60 -4.03
N GLU A 217 -8.32 9.97 -3.40
CA GLU A 217 -8.59 11.33 -2.99
C GLU A 217 -8.17 11.57 -1.55
N LYS A 218 -7.47 12.67 -1.28
CA LYS A 218 -7.27 13.15 0.08
C LYS A 218 -8.59 13.69 0.60
N CYS A 219 -9.07 13.17 1.72
CA CYS A 219 -10.38 13.58 2.26
C CYS A 219 -10.25 14.49 3.48
N CYS A 220 -9.33 14.19 4.38
CA CYS A 220 -9.16 14.94 5.61
C CYS A 220 -7.76 14.74 6.21
N TYR A 221 -7.44 15.65 7.13
CA TYR A 221 -6.17 15.70 7.82
C TYR A 221 -6.45 15.77 9.31
N SER A 222 -5.83 14.89 10.10
CA SER A 222 -5.82 14.98 11.56
C SER A 222 -4.38 14.90 12.02
N HIS A 223 -3.86 16.01 12.56
CA HIS A 223 -2.48 16.13 13.00
C HIS A 223 -1.52 15.56 11.95
N SER A 224 -0.54 14.73 12.28
CA SER A 224 0.45 14.25 11.29
C SER A 224 -0.08 13.22 10.27
N VAL A 225 -1.38 12.93 10.23
CA VAL A 225 -1.98 11.86 9.42
C VAL A 225 -2.90 12.41 8.34
N THR A 226 -2.63 12.02 7.10
CA THR A 226 -3.52 12.28 5.96
C THR A 226 -4.38 11.06 5.69
N PHE A 227 -5.69 11.26 5.58
CA PHE A 227 -6.62 10.21 5.20
C PHE A 227 -6.89 10.25 3.71
N TYR A 228 -6.90 9.08 3.09
CA TYR A 228 -7.33 8.88 1.71
C TYR A 228 -8.65 8.15 1.68
N ALA A 229 -9.56 8.62 0.83
CA ALA A 229 -10.82 7.99 0.52
C ALA A 229 -10.76 7.28 -0.83
N GLY A 230 -11.40 6.12 -0.91
CA GLY A 230 -11.56 5.33 -2.12
C GLY A 230 -12.44 4.13 -1.87
N THR A 231 -12.89 3.48 -2.93
CA THR A 231 -13.60 2.20 -2.83
C THR A 231 -12.67 1.10 -2.30
N SER A 232 -13.25 0.06 -1.70
CA SER A 232 -12.48 -1.11 -1.26
C SER A 232 -11.68 -1.72 -2.41
N GLU A 233 -12.27 -1.80 -3.60
CA GLU A 233 -11.64 -2.31 -4.81
C GLU A 233 -10.42 -1.46 -5.22
N GLN A 234 -10.50 -0.14 -5.11
CA GLN A 234 -9.35 0.73 -5.38
C GLN A 234 -8.17 0.45 -4.46
N PHE A 235 -8.39 0.16 -3.17
CA PHE A 235 -7.31 -0.14 -2.23
C PHE A 235 -6.79 -1.58 -2.33
N PHE A 236 -7.70 -2.55 -2.48
CA PHE A 236 -7.39 -3.97 -2.27
C PHE A 236 -7.39 -4.80 -3.56
N GLU A 237 -7.80 -4.24 -4.69
CA GLU A 237 -7.72 -4.90 -6.00
C GLU A 237 -6.76 -4.19 -6.98
N ASN A 238 -6.33 -2.95 -6.68
CA ASN A 238 -5.32 -2.27 -7.49
C ASN A 238 -3.95 -3.00 -7.38
N PRO A 239 -3.42 -3.55 -8.49
CA PRO A 239 -2.18 -4.34 -8.46
C PRO A 239 -0.96 -3.56 -7.97
N MET A 240 -0.93 -2.24 -8.20
CA MET A 240 0.17 -1.37 -7.77
C MET A 240 0.18 -1.22 -6.24
N ILE A 241 -1.00 -1.01 -5.65
CA ILE A 241 -1.15 -0.91 -4.19
C ILE A 241 -0.87 -2.26 -3.55
N LEU A 242 -1.38 -3.35 -4.11
CA LEU A 242 -1.09 -4.71 -3.66
C LEU A 242 0.42 -5.02 -3.66
N SER A 243 1.14 -4.60 -4.70
CA SER A 243 2.60 -4.76 -4.76
C SER A 243 3.31 -4.05 -3.60
N VAL A 244 2.88 -2.82 -3.28
CA VAL A 244 3.41 -2.06 -2.13
C VAL A 244 3.05 -2.77 -0.81
N MET A 245 1.83 -3.26 -0.67
CA MET A 245 1.38 -4.04 0.50
C MET A 245 2.14 -5.36 0.67
N GLN A 246 2.64 -5.96 -0.41
CA GLN A 246 3.48 -7.16 -0.39
C GLN A 246 4.95 -6.88 -0.05
N GLY A 247 5.37 -5.61 -0.09
CA GLY A 247 6.71 -5.16 0.31
C GLY A 247 7.58 -4.65 -0.83
N PHE A 248 7.08 -4.57 -2.06
CA PHE A 248 7.82 -3.96 -3.17
C PHE A 248 7.66 -2.43 -3.11
N GLN A 249 8.73 -1.72 -2.73
CA GLN A 249 8.67 -0.27 -2.45
C GLN A 249 9.42 0.59 -3.47
N ASP A 250 10.35 0.00 -4.22
CA ASP A 250 11.30 0.70 -5.07
C ASP A 250 10.64 1.54 -6.16
N PHE A 251 9.58 1.06 -6.83
CA PHE A 251 8.79 1.89 -7.75
C PHE A 251 8.27 3.19 -7.10
N ARG A 252 7.62 3.07 -5.93
CA ARG A 252 7.10 4.20 -5.15
C ARG A 252 8.22 5.16 -4.75
N LEU A 253 9.34 4.62 -4.26
CA LEU A 253 10.47 5.42 -3.78
C LEU A 253 11.17 6.18 -4.91
N VAL A 254 11.40 5.50 -6.04
CA VAL A 254 12.00 6.12 -7.23
C VAL A 254 11.07 7.19 -7.80
N ARG A 255 9.75 6.95 -7.81
CA ARG A 255 8.76 7.95 -8.22
C ARG A 255 8.81 9.18 -7.32
N TYR A 256 8.82 8.98 -6.01
CA TYR A 256 8.87 10.05 -5.02
C TYR A 256 10.10 10.93 -5.22
N GLU A 257 11.30 10.34 -5.30
CA GLU A 257 12.55 11.09 -5.53
C GLU A 257 12.52 11.92 -6.83
N GLN A 258 11.92 11.39 -7.90
CA GLN A 258 11.78 12.13 -9.17
C GLN A 258 10.82 13.32 -9.07
N VAL A 259 9.76 13.22 -8.26
CA VAL A 259 8.80 14.32 -8.06
C VAL A 259 9.42 15.40 -7.18
N THR A 260 10.07 15.03 -6.07
CA THR A 260 10.70 15.98 -5.15
C THR A 260 11.80 16.79 -5.85
N LYS A 261 12.64 16.17 -6.68
CA LYS A 261 13.69 16.88 -7.46
C LYS A 261 13.15 17.90 -8.46
N LYS A 262 11.90 17.76 -8.92
CA LYS A 262 11.30 18.72 -9.87
C LYS A 262 10.71 19.95 -9.17
N GLN A 263 10.52 19.86 -7.85
CA GLN A 263 9.95 20.92 -7.03
C GLN A 263 11.03 21.76 -6.33
N SER A 264 12.27 21.26 -6.29
CA SER A 264 13.49 21.97 -5.85
C SER A 264 14.17 22.71 -6.99
#